data_AF-A0A9P7E860-F1
#
_entry.id   AF-A0A9P7E860-F1
#
_cell.length_a   1.000
_cell.length_b   1.000
_cell.length_c   1.000
_cell.angle_alpha   90.00
_cell.angle_beta   90.00
_cell.angle_gamma   90.00
#
_symmetry.space_group_name_H-M   'P 1'
#
loop_
_entity.id
_entity.type
_entity.pdbx_description
1 polymer ?
#
loop_
_entity_poly.entity_id
_entity_poly.type
_entity_poly.pdbx_seq_one_letter_code
_entity_poly.pdbx_strand_id
1 'polypeptide(L)'
;NHLAHRICLVPHIDSNNTFHFEPISRHLRDGDNPIHVGRPTNRPAVNARFTNKISFDSKVLSRFHAEIWSDNGKFYIKDTKSSSGTFLNDRRLSPAGSESAPHQLKHGDIVQFGVNYKGGTEDIWKSVKIRIEVGRDLQ
;
A
#
# COMPACT_ATOMS: atom_id res chain seq x y z
N ASN A 1 -6.91 -26.47 -3.69
CA ASN A 1 -7.29 -25.72 -4.92
C ASN A 1 -7.66 -24.31 -4.47
N HIS A 2 -6.67 -23.43 -4.27
CA HIS A 2 -6.94 -22.06 -3.78
C HIS A 2 -6.84 -21.11 -4.97
N LEU A 3 -7.97 -20.55 -5.37
CA LEU A 3 -8.05 -19.53 -6.41
C LEU A 3 -7.14 -18.37 -6.01
N ALA A 4 -6.34 -17.90 -6.95
CA ALA A 4 -5.61 -16.65 -6.78
C ALA A 4 -6.54 -15.50 -7.14
N HIS A 5 -6.41 -14.40 -6.41
CA HIS A 5 -7.16 -13.17 -6.64
C HIS A 5 -6.20 -12.09 -7.10
N ARG A 6 -6.56 -11.36 -8.16
CA ARG A 6 -5.75 -10.25 -8.67
C ARG A 6 -6.08 -8.95 -7.96
N ILE A 7 -5.06 -8.29 -7.45
CA ILE A 7 -5.10 -6.89 -7.01
C ILE A 7 -4.10 -6.06 -7.80
N CYS A 8 -4.56 -4.93 -8.31
CA CYS A 8 -3.79 -3.95 -9.04
C CYS A 8 -3.77 -2.65 -8.23
N LEU A 9 -2.56 -2.18 -7.91
CA LEU A 9 -2.28 -0.95 -7.19
C LEU A 9 -1.95 0.11 -8.23
N VAL A 10 -2.94 0.93 -8.57
CA VAL A 10 -2.80 1.97 -9.62
C VAL A 10 -2.47 3.31 -8.97
N PRO A 11 -1.46 4.07 -9.44
CA PRO A 11 -1.22 5.42 -8.92
C PRO A 11 -2.47 6.29 -9.04
N HIS A 12 -2.89 6.88 -7.93
CA HIS A 12 -3.96 7.88 -7.92
C HIS A 12 -3.33 9.27 -7.88
N ILE A 13 -3.28 9.94 -9.03
CA ILE A 13 -2.67 11.26 -9.19
C ILE A 13 -3.79 12.29 -9.17
N ASP A 14 -4.01 12.92 -8.02
CA ASP A 14 -4.97 14.02 -7.85
C ASP A 14 -4.31 15.40 -7.97
N SER A 15 -2.98 15.45 -7.90
CA SER A 15 -2.19 16.68 -7.85
C SER A 15 -0.72 16.42 -8.17
N ASN A 16 0.06 17.47 -8.45
CA ASN A 16 1.52 17.37 -8.62
C ASN A 16 2.26 16.90 -7.35
N ASN A 17 1.56 16.71 -6.23
CA ASN A 17 2.14 16.38 -4.93
C ASN A 17 1.94 14.91 -4.52
N THR A 18 1.50 14.03 -5.41
CA THR A 18 1.47 12.58 -5.17
C THR A 18 2.74 11.90 -5.65
N PHE A 19 3.18 10.84 -4.97
CA PHE A 19 4.30 10.01 -5.42
C PHE A 19 3.95 9.27 -6.71
N HIS A 20 4.82 9.33 -7.71
CA HIS A 20 4.62 8.66 -8.99
C HIS A 20 5.25 7.26 -8.99
N PHE A 21 4.51 6.26 -9.48
CA PHE A 21 4.99 4.89 -9.65
C PHE A 21 4.17 4.20 -10.74
N GLU A 22 4.74 3.17 -11.37
CA GLU A 22 4.01 2.36 -12.35
C GLU A 22 2.99 1.44 -11.67
N PRO A 23 1.82 1.17 -12.27
CA PRO A 23 0.84 0.25 -11.71
C PRO A 23 1.46 -1.10 -11.32
N ILE A 24 1.16 -1.56 -10.09
CA ILE A 24 1.72 -2.81 -9.55
C ILE A 24 0.62 -3.85 -9.46
N SER A 25 0.77 -4.95 -10.21
CA SER A 25 -0.16 -6.09 -10.15
C SER A 25 0.39 -7.22 -9.28
N ARG A 26 -0.50 -7.85 -8.50
CA ARG A 26 -0.20 -9.00 -7.64
C ARG A 26 -1.35 -10.01 -7.69
N HIS A 27 -1.00 -11.28 -7.61
CA HIS A 27 -1.94 -12.38 -7.41
C HIS A 27 -1.71 -12.95 -6.01
N LEU A 28 -2.75 -12.94 -5.17
CA LEU A 28 -2.70 -13.45 -3.80
C LEU A 28 -3.70 -14.58 -3.64
N ARG A 29 -3.30 -15.65 -2.96
CA ARG A 29 -4.20 -16.71 -2.51
C ARG A 29 -4.58 -16.45 -1.05
N ASP A 30 -5.74 -16.94 -0.66
CA ASP A 30 -6.15 -16.91 0.74
C ASP A 30 -5.13 -17.68 1.60
N GLY A 31 -4.66 -17.04 2.66
CA GLY A 31 -3.63 -17.59 3.56
C GLY A 31 -2.18 -17.40 3.09
N ASP A 32 -1.94 -16.75 1.94
CA ASP A 32 -0.58 -16.34 1.57
C ASP A 32 0.01 -15.35 2.58
N ASN A 33 1.34 -15.31 2.67
CA ASN A 33 2.04 -14.29 3.44
C ASN A 33 1.66 -12.88 2.93
N PRO A 34 1.34 -11.92 3.83
CA PRO A 34 0.95 -10.58 3.42
C PRO A 34 2.01 -9.88 2.55
N ILE A 35 1.54 -9.07 1.60
CA ILE A 35 2.36 -8.07 0.93
C ILE A 35 2.66 -6.96 1.94
N HIS A 36 3.94 -6.71 2.17
CA HIS A 36 4.40 -5.61 3.00
C HIS A 36 4.62 -4.37 2.14
N VAL A 37 3.96 -3.29 2.49
CA VAL A 37 4.13 -1.98 1.87
C VAL A 37 4.97 -1.09 2.79
N GLY A 38 5.97 -0.40 2.23
CA GLY A 38 6.77 0.54 3.00
C GLY A 38 7.89 1.17 2.21
N ARG A 39 8.93 1.64 2.91
CA ARG A 39 10.12 2.25 2.33
C ARG A 39 11.21 1.21 2.06
N PRO A 40 12.02 1.35 0.99
CA PRO A 40 13.19 0.49 0.82
C PRO A 40 14.11 0.53 2.04
N THR A 41 14.71 -0.63 2.32
CA THR A 41 15.75 -0.82 3.33
C THR A 41 17.09 -0.99 2.60
N ASN A 42 18.23 -0.77 3.27
CA ASN A 42 19.58 -0.90 2.66
C ASN A 42 19.93 -2.27 2.06
N ARG A 43 19.02 -3.26 2.11
CA ARG A 43 19.18 -4.53 1.39
C ARG A 43 18.48 -4.42 0.03
N PRO A 44 19.18 -4.61 -1.10
CA PRO A 44 18.55 -4.60 -2.41
C PRO A 44 17.48 -5.69 -2.45
N ALA A 45 16.26 -5.30 -2.86
CA ALA A 45 15.18 -6.25 -3.09
C ALA A 45 15.54 -7.08 -4.32
N VAL A 46 16.03 -8.30 -4.11
CA VAL A 46 16.27 -9.28 -5.17
C VAL A 46 14.92 -9.53 -5.84
N ASN A 47 14.73 -8.98 -7.04
CA ASN A 47 13.52 -9.07 -7.87
C ASN A 47 12.21 -8.62 -7.19
N ALA A 48 11.94 -7.31 -7.15
CA ALA A 48 10.72 -6.70 -6.60
C ALA A 48 9.37 -7.21 -7.18
N ARG A 49 9.37 -7.97 -8.29
CA ARG A 49 8.16 -8.62 -8.82
C ARG A 49 7.78 -9.92 -8.10
N PHE A 50 8.76 -10.62 -7.51
CA PHE A 50 8.56 -11.92 -6.87
C PHE A 50 8.62 -11.87 -5.34
N THR A 51 8.90 -10.70 -4.76
CA THR A 51 8.86 -10.51 -3.31
C THR A 51 7.49 -10.05 -2.84
N ASN A 52 7.11 -10.49 -1.63
CA ASN A 52 5.94 -9.97 -0.91
C ASN A 52 6.24 -8.59 -0.30
N LYS A 53 7.01 -7.74 -1.00
CA LYS A 53 7.35 -6.39 -0.57
C LYS A 53 7.15 -5.41 -1.71
N ILE A 54 6.43 -4.34 -1.43
CA ILE A 54 6.27 -3.17 -2.28
C ILE A 54 6.94 -2.00 -1.57
N SER A 55 7.91 -1.39 -2.24
CA SER A 55 8.73 -0.33 -1.65
C SER A 55 8.56 0.97 -2.44
N PHE A 56 8.24 2.05 -1.75
CA PHE A 56 8.17 3.39 -2.30
C PHE A 56 9.21 4.27 -1.61
N ASP A 57 10.06 4.95 -2.39
CA ASP A 57 11.13 5.78 -1.84
C ASP A 57 10.62 7.18 -1.44
N SER A 58 9.78 7.22 -0.41
CA SER A 58 9.31 8.47 0.18
C SER A 58 9.54 8.46 1.69
N LYS A 59 10.13 9.54 2.23
CA LYS A 59 10.45 9.65 3.66
C LYS A 59 9.22 9.73 4.56
N VAL A 60 8.03 10.02 4.01
CA VAL A 60 6.78 10.01 4.77
C VAL A 60 6.24 8.60 4.99
N LEU A 61 6.84 7.59 4.35
CA LEU A 61 6.54 6.17 4.59
C LEU A 61 7.51 5.54 5.58
N SER A 62 6.96 4.64 6.39
CA SER A 62 7.70 3.78 7.31
C SER A 62 8.31 2.60 6.53
N ARG A 63 9.37 1.97 7.06
CA ARG A 63 9.98 0.78 6.42
C ARG A 63 9.01 -0.39 6.33
N PHE A 64 8.21 -0.57 7.38
CA PHE A 64 7.03 -1.41 7.44
C PHE A 64 5.87 -0.46 7.75
N HIS A 65 5.01 -0.20 6.77
CA HIS A 65 3.99 0.83 6.87
C HIS A 65 2.59 0.23 6.89
N ALA A 66 2.34 -0.71 5.98
CA ALA A 66 1.08 -1.43 5.93
C ALA A 66 1.28 -2.85 5.38
N GLU A 67 0.28 -3.69 5.61
CA GLU A 67 0.19 -5.05 5.07
C GLU A 67 -1.08 -5.21 4.26
N ILE A 68 -1.00 -5.92 3.13
CA ILE A 68 -2.14 -6.27 2.29
C ILE A 68 -2.16 -7.79 2.11
N TRP A 69 -3.31 -8.43 2.31
CA TRP A 69 -3.47 -9.87 2.12
C TRP A 69 -4.84 -10.21 1.55
N SER A 70 -5.00 -11.47 1.11
CA SER A 70 -6.29 -12.06 0.74
C SER A 70 -6.78 -12.98 1.85
N ASP A 71 -8.05 -12.86 2.20
CA ASP A 71 -8.76 -13.78 3.07
C ASP A 71 -10.21 -13.94 2.60
N ASN A 72 -10.68 -15.18 2.49
CA ASN A 72 -12.02 -15.54 2.02
C ASN A 72 -12.42 -14.83 0.70
N GLY A 73 -11.49 -14.78 -0.26
CA GLY A 73 -11.67 -14.11 -1.55
C GLY A 73 -11.82 -12.59 -1.50
N LYS A 74 -11.46 -11.96 -0.38
CA LYS A 74 -11.48 -10.51 -0.18
C LYS A 74 -10.09 -10.01 0.17
N PHE A 75 -9.77 -8.81 -0.27
CA PHE A 75 -8.53 -8.15 0.12
C PHE A 75 -8.72 -7.33 1.38
N TYR A 76 -7.69 -7.30 2.21
CA TYR A 76 -7.64 -6.50 3.42
C TYR A 76 -6.35 -5.71 3.50
N ILE A 77 -6.40 -4.59 4.22
CA ILE A 77 -5.25 -3.76 4.57
C ILE A 77 -5.21 -3.51 6.07
N LYS A 78 -3.99 -3.39 6.60
CA LYS A 78 -3.74 -2.99 7.98
C LYS A 78 -2.55 -2.05 8.06
N ASP A 79 -2.66 -0.98 8.85
CA ASP A 79 -1.54 -0.13 9.23
C ASP A 79 -0.68 -0.82 10.29
N THR A 80 0.65 -0.86 10.09
CA THR A 80 1.59 -1.55 10.99
C THR A 80 2.37 -0.60 11.89
N LYS A 81 1.67 0.31 12.59
CA LYS A 81 2.25 1.35 13.47
C LYS A 81 3.02 2.39 12.68
N SER A 82 2.48 2.83 11.56
CA SER A 82 3.11 3.83 10.74
C SER A 82 3.18 5.20 11.44
N SER A 83 4.25 5.95 11.17
CA SER A 83 4.46 7.26 11.79
C SER A 83 3.50 8.31 11.21
N SER A 84 3.36 8.32 9.88
CA SER A 84 2.57 9.31 9.14
C SER A 84 1.12 8.88 8.89
N GLY A 85 0.75 7.65 9.26
CA GLY A 85 -0.59 7.08 9.08
C GLY A 85 -0.86 6.48 7.70
N THR A 86 -1.78 5.51 7.69
CA THR A 86 -2.47 4.97 6.52
C THR A 86 -3.91 5.48 6.49
N PHE A 87 -4.42 5.79 5.30
CA PHE A 87 -5.77 6.28 5.07
C PHE A 87 -6.46 5.44 3.99
N LEU A 88 -7.75 5.20 4.17
CA LEU A 88 -8.63 4.54 3.20
C LEU A 88 -9.80 5.47 2.93
N ASN A 89 -9.97 5.90 1.67
CA ASN A 89 -10.98 6.87 1.24
C ASN A 89 -10.98 8.12 2.14
N ASP A 90 -9.80 8.73 2.30
CA ASP A 90 -9.52 9.90 3.16
C ASP A 90 -9.75 9.71 4.67
N ARG A 91 -10.17 8.53 5.10
CA ARG A 91 -10.32 8.18 6.52
C ARG A 91 -9.07 7.48 7.04
N ARG A 92 -8.49 8.02 8.10
CA ARG A 92 -7.34 7.41 8.77
C ARG A 92 -7.71 6.10 9.47
N LEU A 93 -6.88 5.06 9.32
CA LEU A 93 -7.15 3.72 9.87
C LEU A 93 -6.84 3.58 11.37
N SER A 94 -5.82 4.28 11.86
CA SER A 94 -5.37 4.23 13.27
C SER A 94 -4.71 5.55 13.71
N PRO A 95 -4.57 5.78 15.03
CA PRO A 95 -3.69 6.82 15.57
C PRO A 95 -2.23 6.64 15.13
N ALA A 96 -1.42 7.71 15.24
CA ALA A 96 -0.02 7.65 14.83
C ALA A 96 0.78 6.67 15.67
N GLY A 97 1.63 5.86 15.04
CA GLY A 97 2.43 4.85 15.71
C GLY A 97 1.61 3.68 16.30
N SER A 98 0.33 3.55 15.93
CA SER A 98 -0.56 2.49 16.41
C SER A 98 -1.02 1.59 15.27
N GLU A 99 -1.14 0.29 15.54
CA GLU A 99 -1.65 -0.69 14.59
C GLU A 99 -3.15 -0.49 14.37
N SER A 100 -3.64 -0.66 13.14
CA SER A 100 -5.07 -0.60 12.86
C SER A 100 -5.72 -1.99 12.96
N ALA A 101 -7.05 -2.02 13.05
CA ALA A 101 -7.78 -3.24 12.68
C ALA A 101 -7.62 -3.53 11.18
N PRO A 102 -7.83 -4.77 10.72
CA PRO A 102 -8.01 -5.08 9.30
C PRO A 102 -9.18 -4.31 8.69
N HIS A 103 -8.96 -3.70 7.53
CA HIS A 103 -9.99 -3.03 6.74
C HIS A 103 -10.11 -3.69 5.37
N GLN A 104 -11.33 -4.02 4.95
CA GLN A 104 -11.56 -4.61 3.63
C GLN A 104 -11.26 -3.59 2.53
N LEU A 105 -10.51 -4.00 1.52
CA LEU A 105 -10.30 -3.26 0.27
C LEU A 105 -11.31 -3.70 -0.79
N LYS A 106 -11.86 -2.74 -1.53
CA LYS A 106 -12.81 -2.93 -2.62
C LYS A 106 -12.31 -2.26 -3.90
N HIS A 107 -12.91 -2.66 -5.02
CA HIS A 107 -12.64 -2.01 -6.30
C HIS A 107 -12.98 -0.51 -6.22
N GLY A 108 -12.05 0.34 -6.65
CA GLY A 108 -12.19 1.79 -6.66
C GLY A 108 -11.73 2.49 -5.37
N ASP A 109 -11.45 1.75 -4.29
CA ASP A 109 -10.98 2.36 -3.04
C ASP A 109 -9.66 3.10 -3.24
N ILE A 110 -9.49 4.22 -2.54
CA ILE A 110 -8.25 4.99 -2.52
C ILE A 110 -7.52 4.74 -1.21
N VAL A 111 -6.34 4.15 -1.29
CA VAL A 111 -5.42 3.98 -0.16
C VAL A 111 -4.34 5.05 -0.24
N GLN A 112 -4.12 5.77 0.86
CA GLN A 112 -3.02 6.73 0.98
C GLN A 112 -2.07 6.31 2.09
N PHE A 113 -0.77 6.35 1.78
CA PHE A 113 0.32 6.14 2.73
C PHE A 113 1.04 7.45 3.01
N GLY A 114 1.06 7.81 4.29
CA GLY A 114 1.61 9.05 4.80
C GLY A 114 0.88 10.31 4.35
N VAL A 115 1.45 11.44 4.72
CA VAL A 115 0.97 12.78 4.39
C VAL A 115 2.11 13.58 3.81
N ASN A 116 1.82 14.52 2.91
CA ASN A 116 2.87 15.38 2.34
C ASN A 116 3.59 16.14 3.45
N TYR A 117 4.92 16.08 3.45
CA TYR A 117 5.75 16.79 4.41
C TYR A 117 6.73 17.68 3.65
N LYS A 118 6.79 18.96 4.05
CA LYS A 118 7.77 19.93 3.54
C LYS A 118 8.86 20.08 4.58
N GLY A 119 10.07 19.68 4.25
CA GLY A 119 11.23 19.84 5.13
C GLY A 119 12.12 20.96 4.65
N GLY A 120 12.26 22.00 5.47
CA GLY A 120 13.10 23.14 5.12
C GLY A 120 12.58 23.87 3.87
N THR A 121 13.51 24.41 3.09
CA THR A 121 13.19 25.37 2.01
C THR A 121 12.83 24.71 0.67
N GLU A 122 13.22 23.47 0.38
CA GLU A 122 13.10 22.90 -0.98
C GLU A 122 12.64 21.43 -1.08
N ASP A 123 12.68 20.64 -0.01
CA ASP A 123 12.30 19.22 -0.09
C ASP A 123 10.82 18.98 0.26
N ILE A 124 10.06 18.45 -0.71
CA ILE A 124 8.70 17.93 -0.49
C ILE A 124 8.72 16.41 -0.58
N TRP A 125 8.49 15.73 0.54
CA TRP A 125 8.26 14.29 0.55
C TRP A 125 6.78 14.01 0.35
N LYS A 126 6.47 13.32 -0.75
CA LYS A 126 5.11 13.11 -1.23
C LYS A 126 4.47 11.87 -0.61
N SER A 127 3.19 11.94 -0.27
CA SER A 127 2.37 10.79 0.07
C SER A 127 2.18 9.88 -1.15
N VAL A 128 2.01 8.59 -0.91
CA VAL A 128 1.68 7.62 -1.96
C VAL A 128 0.17 7.41 -1.94
N LYS A 129 -0.53 7.73 -3.04
CA LYS A 129 -1.96 7.46 -3.20
C LYS A 129 -2.16 6.38 -4.25
N ILE A 130 -3.01 5.41 -3.93
CA ILE A 130 -3.21 4.21 -4.72
C ILE A 130 -4.70 3.98 -4.89
N ARG A 131 -5.17 3.88 -6.13
CA ARG A 131 -6.49 3.36 -6.44
C ARG A 131 -6.42 1.84 -6.55
N ILE A 132 -7.27 1.17 -5.79
CA ILE A 132 -7.36 -0.29 -5.76
C ILE A 132 -8.22 -0.75 -6.91
N GLU A 133 -7.66 -1.61 -7.75
CA GLU A 133 -8.40 -2.34 -8.77
C GLU A 133 -8.33 -3.83 -8.43
N VAL A 134 -9.44 -4.39 -7.94
CA VAL A 134 -9.55 -5.85 -7.77
C VAL A 134 -10.10 -6.46 -9.05
N GLY A 135 -9.40 -7.45 -9.56
CA GLY A 135 -9.87 -8.30 -10.65
C GLY A 135 -10.49 -9.56 -10.07
N ARG A 136 -11.68 -9.94 -10.54
CA ARG A 136 -12.07 -11.35 -10.52
C ARG A 136 -11.37 -11.95 -11.73
N ASP A 137 -10.44 -12.89 -11.54
CA ASP A 137 -10.04 -13.72 -12.66
C ASP A 137 -11.33 -14.41 -13.16
N LEU A 138 -11.66 -14.16 -14.43
CA LEU A 138 -12.78 -14.81 -15.11
C LEU A 138 -12.54 -16.32 -15.00
N GLN A 139 -13.56 -17.03 -14.49
CA GLN A 139 -13.66 -18.48 -14.60
C GLN A 139 -13.57 -18.93 -16.05
#